data_AF-A0A6J4NAI2-F1
#
_entry.id   AF-A0A6J4NAI2-F1
#
_cell.length_a   1.000
_cell.length_b   1.000
_cell.length_c   1.000
_cell.angle_alpha   90.00
_cell.angle_beta   90.00
_cell.angle_gamma   90.00
#
_symmetry.space_group_name_H-M   'P 1'
#
loop_
_entity.id
_entity.type
_entity.pdbx_description
1 polymer ?
#
loop_
_entity_poly.entity_id
_entity_poly.type
_entity_poly.pdbx_seq_one_letter_code
_entity_poly.pdbx_strand_id
1 'polypeptide(L)'
;MSEGSQPLQNLEAQIEARVQAIRADRDWWPCRRGCDACCRHLAHPPELSPAEWTRVDAAVASLPTPIQAVVAQKIEALLRQSVEQTLGAAVVCPYLDEQAGACRIYDSRPLACRTYGFFVARDHDQYCGQIETEVNERGDAAIVWGHAESI
;
A
#
# COMPACT_ATOMS: atom_id res chain seq x y z
N MET A 1 19.44 8.66 -17.16
CA MET A 1 19.47 7.94 -15.87
C MET A 1 19.32 9.00 -14.80
N SER A 2 18.07 9.27 -14.39
CA SER A 2 17.66 10.55 -13.76
C SER A 2 17.95 10.62 -12.26
N GLU A 3 18.51 11.75 -11.84
CA GLU A 3 18.91 12.14 -10.47
C GLU A 3 17.84 11.91 -9.38
N GLY A 4 16.54 11.84 -9.73
CA GLY A 4 15.46 11.56 -8.78
C GLY A 4 15.28 10.08 -8.39
N SER A 5 15.90 9.14 -9.10
CA SER A 5 15.67 7.69 -8.87
C SER A 5 16.39 7.18 -7.62
N GLN A 6 17.57 7.72 -7.35
CA GLN A 6 18.43 7.26 -6.25
C GLN A 6 17.93 7.71 -4.86
N PRO A 7 17.46 8.96 -4.67
CA PRO A 7 16.82 9.36 -3.42
C PRO A 7 15.57 8.51 -3.08
N LEU A 8 14.71 8.23 -4.07
CA LEU A 8 13.53 7.40 -3.88
C LEU A 8 13.89 5.96 -3.46
N GLN A 9 14.85 5.34 -4.17
CA GLN A 9 15.33 4.00 -3.83
C GLN A 9 15.91 3.94 -2.42
N ASN A 10 16.68 4.96 -2.01
CA ASN A 10 17.22 5.05 -0.66
C ASN A 10 16.12 5.17 0.40
N LEU A 11 15.08 5.95 0.13
CA LEU A 11 13.95 6.11 1.04
C LEU A 11 13.15 4.80 1.16
N GLU A 12 12.86 4.15 0.05
CA GLU A 12 12.19 2.85 0.06
C GLU A 12 12.99 1.78 0.80
N ALA A 13 14.31 1.74 0.62
CA ALA A 13 15.19 0.80 1.32
C ALA A 13 15.17 1.03 2.84
N GLN A 14 15.17 2.28 3.28
CA GLN A 14 15.04 2.64 4.70
C GLN A 14 13.68 2.22 5.27
N ILE A 15 12.60 2.48 4.53
CA ILE A 15 11.24 2.06 4.91
C ILE A 15 11.16 0.53 5.00
N GLU A 16 11.69 -0.20 4.01
CA GLU A 16 11.69 -1.66 4.02
C GLU A 16 12.48 -2.20 5.21
N ALA A 17 13.66 -1.65 5.51
CA ALA A 17 14.44 -2.03 6.69
C ALA A 17 13.64 -1.83 7.99
N ARG A 18 12.91 -0.72 8.13
CA ARG A 18 12.07 -0.46 9.29
C ARG A 18 10.88 -1.41 9.37
N VAL A 19 10.22 -1.68 8.24
CA VAL A 19 9.12 -2.65 8.13
C VAL A 19 9.57 -4.06 8.54
N GLN A 20 10.76 -4.49 8.09
CA GLN A 20 11.31 -5.79 8.46
C GLN A 20 11.64 -5.86 9.95
N ALA A 21 12.19 -4.79 10.54
CA ALA A 21 12.42 -4.73 11.98
C ALA A 21 11.11 -4.87 12.78
N ILE A 22 10.03 -4.19 12.37
CA ILE A 22 8.72 -4.30 13.03
C ILE A 22 8.19 -5.74 12.96
N ARG A 23 8.25 -6.38 11.79
CA ARG A 23 7.78 -7.76 11.62
C ARG A 23 8.64 -8.79 12.36
N ALA A 24 9.94 -8.52 12.50
CA ALA A 24 10.84 -9.39 13.26
C ALA A 24 10.56 -9.31 14.77
N ASP A 25 10.22 -8.12 15.27
CA ASP A 25 9.83 -7.88 16.66
C ASP A 25 8.39 -8.35 16.96
N ARG A 26 7.51 -8.36 15.95
CA ARG A 26 6.09 -8.74 16.03
C ARG A 26 5.73 -9.72 14.93
N ASP A 27 5.90 -11.00 15.21
CA ASP A 27 5.61 -12.09 14.27
C ASP A 27 4.14 -12.09 13.80
N TRP A 28 3.21 -11.66 14.65
CA TRP A 28 1.79 -11.52 14.38
C TRP A 28 1.42 -10.36 13.45
N TRP A 29 2.33 -9.43 13.14
CA TRP A 29 2.01 -8.25 12.34
C TRP A 29 1.52 -8.64 10.92
N PRO A 30 0.27 -8.34 10.54
CA PRO A 30 -0.35 -8.97 9.38
C PRO A 30 0.15 -8.39 8.05
N CYS A 31 0.56 -7.12 8.03
CA CYS A 31 0.90 -6.43 6.78
C CYS A 31 2.16 -7.05 6.16
N ARG A 32 1.99 -7.97 5.20
CA ARG A 32 3.01 -8.63 4.35
C ARG A 32 2.40 -9.08 3.03
N ARG A 33 3.18 -9.66 2.11
CA ARG A 33 2.61 -10.20 0.85
C ARG A 33 1.54 -11.24 1.23
N GLY A 34 0.35 -11.13 0.65
CA GLY A 34 -0.81 -11.92 1.05
C GLY A 34 -1.79 -11.21 2.01
N CYS A 35 -1.42 -10.06 2.57
CA CYS A 35 -2.37 -9.14 3.21
C CYS A 35 -2.93 -8.22 2.12
N ASP A 36 -4.20 -8.39 1.77
CA ASP A 36 -4.90 -7.60 0.74
C ASP A 36 -5.89 -6.58 1.33
N ALA A 37 -5.90 -6.42 2.66
CA ALA A 37 -6.84 -5.56 3.38
C ALA A 37 -6.89 -4.12 2.82
N CYS A 38 -5.72 -3.49 2.65
CA CYS A 38 -5.65 -2.14 2.05
C CYS A 38 -5.99 -2.15 0.56
N CYS A 39 -5.65 -3.23 -0.17
CA CYS A 39 -5.92 -3.34 -1.60
C CYS A 39 -7.41 -3.48 -1.92
N ARG A 40 -8.23 -3.94 -0.97
CA ARG A 40 -9.69 -4.08 -1.14
C ARG A 40 -10.47 -2.83 -0.70
N HIS A 41 -9.87 -1.98 0.14
CA HIS A 41 -10.57 -0.90 0.84
C HIS A 41 -9.83 0.44 0.77
N LEU A 42 -9.31 0.81 -0.41
CA LEU A 42 -8.71 2.13 -0.57
C LEU A 42 -9.80 3.20 -0.51
N ALA A 43 -9.63 4.24 0.31
CA ALA A 43 -10.56 5.37 0.31
C ALA A 43 -10.52 6.12 -1.04
N HIS A 44 -9.33 6.25 -1.61
CA HIS A 44 -9.08 6.79 -2.94
C HIS A 44 -7.79 6.18 -3.52
N PRO A 45 -7.54 6.26 -4.84
CA PRO A 45 -6.24 5.91 -5.41
C PRO A 45 -5.11 6.70 -4.70
N PRO A 46 -3.99 6.06 -4.35
CA PRO A 46 -2.89 6.75 -3.69
C PRO A 46 -2.25 7.78 -4.63
N GLU A 47 -1.78 8.89 -4.04
CA GLU A 47 -0.96 9.87 -4.77
C GLU A 47 0.47 9.35 -4.89
N LEU A 48 1.01 9.42 -6.11
CA LEU A 48 2.34 8.93 -6.46
C LEU A 48 3.11 10.05 -7.14
N SER A 49 4.39 10.14 -6.80
CA SER A 49 5.33 10.98 -7.55
C SER A 49 5.58 10.42 -8.96
N PRO A 50 6.06 11.24 -9.92
CA PRO A 50 6.42 10.75 -11.25
C PRO A 50 7.48 9.62 -11.24
N ALA A 51 8.40 9.67 -10.27
CA ALA A 51 9.41 8.63 -10.10
C ALA A 51 8.81 7.30 -9.63
N GLU A 52 7.80 7.34 -8.75
CA GLU A 52 7.03 6.15 -8.36
C GLU A 52 6.22 5.61 -9.53
N TRP A 53 5.53 6.48 -10.29
CA TRP A 53 4.78 6.06 -11.49
C TRP A 53 5.67 5.33 -12.50
N THR A 54 6.85 5.86 -12.80
CA THR A 54 7.81 5.21 -13.71
C THR A 54 8.12 3.77 -13.28
N ARG A 55 8.22 3.52 -11.97
CA ARG A 55 8.50 2.18 -11.43
C ARG A 55 7.28 1.28 -11.44
N VAL A 56 6.10 1.81 -11.15
CA VAL A 56 4.84 1.09 -11.27
C VAL A 56 4.62 0.65 -12.71
N ASP A 57 4.82 1.56 -13.68
CA ASP A 57 4.66 1.27 -15.11
C ASP A 57 5.64 0.19 -15.57
N ALA A 58 6.91 0.28 -15.16
CA ALA A 58 7.90 -0.76 -15.45
C ALA A 58 7.52 -2.11 -14.84
N ALA A 59 6.96 -2.12 -13.62
CA ALA A 59 6.49 -3.34 -12.97
C ALA A 59 5.30 -3.95 -13.71
N VAL A 60 4.31 -3.14 -14.09
CA VAL A 60 3.16 -3.59 -14.90
C VAL A 60 3.64 -4.14 -16.25
N ALA A 61 4.55 -3.47 -16.94
CA ALA A 61 5.10 -3.92 -18.21
C ALA A 61 5.83 -5.27 -18.13
N SER A 62 6.33 -5.65 -16.95
CA SER A 62 6.96 -6.95 -16.70
C SER A 62 5.99 -8.08 -16.34
N LEU A 63 4.70 -7.78 -16.13
CA LEU A 63 3.67 -8.80 -15.89
C LEU A 63 3.37 -9.57 -17.19
N PRO A 64 2.82 -10.79 -17.11
CA PRO A 64 2.33 -11.49 -18.30
C PRO A 64 1.28 -10.65 -19.06
N THR A 65 1.33 -10.65 -20.40
CA THR A 65 0.42 -9.85 -21.25
C THR A 65 -1.07 -9.99 -20.90
N PRO A 66 -1.61 -11.19 -20.58
CA PRO A 66 -3.00 -11.31 -20.14
C PRO A 66 -3.29 -10.52 -18.85
N ILE A 67 -2.33 -10.48 -17.93
CA ILE A 67 -2.45 -9.74 -16.67
C ILE A 67 -2.35 -8.24 -16.89
N GLN A 68 -1.50 -7.79 -17.81
CA GLN A 68 -1.44 -6.38 -18.21
C GLN A 68 -2.79 -5.88 -18.71
N ALA A 69 -3.46 -6.68 -19.56
CA ALA A 69 -4.79 -6.35 -20.07
C ALA A 69 -5.84 -6.24 -18.95
N VAL A 70 -5.83 -7.15 -17.98
CA VAL A 70 -6.70 -7.09 -16.80
C VAL A 70 -6.44 -5.83 -15.97
N VAL A 71 -5.17 -5.49 -15.72
CA VAL A 71 -4.80 -4.28 -14.98
C VAL A 71 -5.27 -3.03 -15.72
N ALA A 72 -5.04 -2.94 -17.03
CA ALA A 72 -5.47 -1.82 -17.86
C ALA A 72 -7.00 -1.66 -17.82
N GLN A 73 -7.76 -2.75 -17.96
CA GLN A 73 -9.22 -2.74 -17.87
C GLN A 73 -9.72 -2.22 -16.51
N LYS A 74 -9.08 -2.66 -15.41
CA LYS A 74 -9.42 -2.19 -14.06
C LYS A 74 -9.13 -0.69 -13.90
N ILE A 75 -7.99 -0.21 -14.39
CA ILE A 75 -7.65 1.23 -14.36
C ILE A 75 -8.65 2.04 -15.17
N GLU A 76 -9.00 1.62 -16.38
CA GLU A 76 -9.97 2.32 -17.22
C GLU A 76 -11.34 2.40 -16.54
N ALA A 77 -11.80 1.31 -15.91
CA ALA A 77 -13.03 1.30 -15.15
C ALA A 77 -13.01 2.32 -13.99
N LEU A 78 -11.90 2.39 -13.25
CA LEU A 78 -11.73 3.36 -12.17
C LEU A 78 -11.71 4.82 -12.67
N LEU A 79 -11.01 5.09 -13.77
CA LEU A 79 -10.98 6.42 -14.38
C LEU A 79 -12.38 6.85 -14.84
N ARG A 80 -13.13 5.94 -15.47
CA ARG A 80 -14.51 6.18 -15.89
C ARG A 80 -15.40 6.52 -14.69
N GLN A 81 -15.36 5.69 -13.64
CA GLN A 81 -16.10 5.93 -12.40
C GLN A 81 -15.72 7.26 -11.73
N SER A 82 -14.44 7.64 -11.78
CA SER A 82 -13.97 8.92 -11.24
C SER A 82 -14.53 10.11 -12.01
N VAL A 83 -14.55 10.05 -13.34
CA VAL A 83 -15.11 11.12 -14.19
C VAL A 83 -16.61 11.24 -14.01
N GLU A 84 -17.31 10.10 -13.93
CA GLU A 84 -18.75 10.02 -13.71
C GLU A 84 -19.16 10.32 -12.26
N GLN A 85 -18.19 10.48 -11.35
CA GLN A 85 -18.40 10.68 -9.91
C GLN A 85 -19.22 9.55 -9.27
N THR A 86 -19.00 8.31 -9.71
CA THR A 86 -19.70 7.10 -9.25
C THR A 86 -18.83 6.15 -8.44
N LEU A 87 -17.65 6.59 -8.00
CA LEU A 87 -16.81 5.81 -7.08
C LEU A 87 -17.58 5.55 -5.78
N GLY A 88 -17.59 4.29 -5.35
CA GLY A 88 -18.18 3.90 -4.07
C GLY A 88 -17.34 4.37 -2.88
N ALA A 89 -17.79 4.01 -1.68
CA ALA A 89 -17.08 4.33 -0.43
C ALA A 89 -15.68 3.69 -0.32
N ALA A 90 -15.40 2.68 -1.15
CA ALA A 90 -14.12 2.01 -1.22
C ALA A 90 -13.76 1.66 -2.67
N VAL A 91 -12.46 1.75 -2.96
CA VAL A 91 -11.84 1.45 -4.24
C VAL A 91 -11.00 0.19 -4.11
N VAL A 92 -11.23 -0.78 -5.00
CA VAL A 92 -10.37 -1.96 -5.11
C VAL A 92 -9.17 -1.62 -5.99
N CYS A 93 -7.98 -1.88 -5.49
CA CYS A 93 -6.72 -1.63 -6.18
C CYS A 93 -6.68 -2.41 -7.52
N PRO A 94 -6.35 -1.75 -8.65
CA PRO A 94 -6.30 -2.41 -9.95
C PRO A 94 -5.20 -3.48 -10.02
N TYR A 95 -4.17 -3.37 -9.19
CA TYR A 95 -3.05 -4.31 -9.12
C TYR A 95 -3.32 -5.52 -8.20
N LEU A 96 -4.48 -5.59 -7.54
CA LEU A 96 -4.84 -6.72 -6.70
C LEU A 96 -5.19 -7.94 -7.55
N ASP A 97 -4.51 -9.04 -7.26
CA ASP A 97 -5.01 -10.37 -7.55
C ASP A 97 -6.00 -10.79 -6.47
N GLU A 98 -7.29 -10.68 -6.79
CA GLU A 98 -8.35 -10.92 -5.81
C GLU A 98 -8.51 -12.39 -5.45
N GLN A 99 -8.10 -13.30 -6.33
CA GLN A 99 -8.15 -14.74 -6.07
C GLN A 99 -6.98 -15.16 -5.19
N ALA A 100 -5.78 -14.65 -5.48
CA ALA A 100 -4.59 -14.96 -4.69
C ALA A 100 -4.45 -14.12 -3.42
N GLY A 101 -5.24 -13.06 -3.26
CA GLY A 101 -5.13 -12.10 -2.15
C GLY A 101 -3.77 -11.39 -2.13
N ALA A 102 -3.18 -11.13 -3.30
CA ALA A 102 -1.82 -10.63 -3.40
C ALA A 102 -1.68 -9.51 -4.43
N CYS A 103 -0.85 -8.51 -4.11
CA CYS A 103 -0.51 -7.45 -5.05
C CYS A 103 0.42 -7.98 -6.15
N ARG A 104 0.03 -7.75 -7.42
CA ARG A 104 0.82 -8.18 -8.59
C ARG A 104 2.13 -7.42 -8.75
N ILE A 105 2.22 -6.21 -8.19
CA ILE A 105 3.42 -5.36 -8.21
C ILE A 105 4.02 -5.19 -6.80
N TYR A 106 3.90 -6.19 -5.93
CA TYR A 106 4.23 -6.06 -4.50
C TYR A 106 5.62 -5.44 -4.22
N ASP A 107 6.62 -5.81 -5.03
CA ASP A 107 8.00 -5.33 -4.85
C ASP A 107 8.24 -3.93 -5.41
N SER A 108 7.32 -3.43 -6.24
CA SER A 108 7.32 -2.08 -6.82
C SER A 108 6.18 -1.21 -6.26
N ARG A 109 5.63 -1.59 -5.10
CA ARG A 109 4.59 -0.81 -4.44
C ARG A 109 5.10 0.60 -4.11
N PRO A 110 4.27 1.64 -4.33
CA PRO A 110 4.55 3.01 -3.92
C PRO A 110 4.79 3.17 -2.42
N LEU A 111 5.35 4.30 -2.02
CA LEU A 111 5.63 4.63 -0.62
C LEU A 111 4.37 4.55 0.24
N ALA A 112 3.26 5.15 -0.22
CA ALA A 112 1.98 5.11 0.48
C ALA A 112 1.53 3.66 0.79
N CYS A 113 1.69 2.75 -0.16
CA CYS A 113 1.33 1.34 0.03
C CYS A 113 2.30 0.58 0.95
N ARG A 114 3.56 1.02 1.06
CA ARG A 114 4.57 0.42 1.94
C ARG A 114 4.39 0.82 3.39
N THR A 115 3.91 2.03 3.64
CA THR A 115 3.77 2.59 4.99
C THR A 115 2.37 2.44 5.56
N TYR A 116 1.33 2.23 4.73
CA TYR A 116 -0.07 2.14 5.16
C TYR A 116 -0.31 1.21 6.37
N GLY A 117 0.27 0.00 6.33
CA GLY A 117 0.13 -0.98 7.41
C GLY A 117 1.15 -0.81 8.55
N PHE A 118 1.80 0.34 8.67
CA PHE A 118 2.88 0.59 9.63
C PHE A 118 2.83 2.01 10.21
N PHE A 119 1.85 2.81 9.81
CA PHE A 119 1.66 4.18 10.26
C PHE A 119 0.18 4.44 10.55
N VAL A 120 -0.08 5.27 11.55
CA VAL A 120 -1.42 5.79 11.85
C VAL A 120 -1.31 7.30 11.93
N ALA A 121 -2.06 7.99 11.07
CA ALA A 121 -2.25 9.43 11.15
C ALA A 121 -3.21 9.76 12.31
N ARG A 122 -2.99 10.86 13.04
CA ARG A 122 -3.84 11.29 14.17
C ARG A 122 -5.19 11.88 13.72
N ASP A 123 -5.21 12.41 12.51
CA ASP A 123 -6.20 13.37 12.00
C ASP A 123 -6.91 12.88 10.73
N HIS A 124 -6.54 11.70 10.24
CA HIS A 124 -7.18 11.04 9.11
C HIS A 124 -7.42 9.58 9.46
N ASP A 125 -8.60 9.04 9.11
CA ASP A 125 -8.98 7.62 9.23
C ASP A 125 -8.13 6.69 8.31
N GLN A 126 -6.87 7.04 8.09
CA GLN A 126 -5.90 6.33 7.29
C GLN A 126 -5.11 5.38 8.18
N TYR A 127 -5.81 4.37 8.71
CA TYR A 127 -5.20 3.26 9.43
C TYR A 127 -5.78 1.93 8.95
N CYS A 128 -5.01 0.86 9.11
CA CYS A 128 -5.49 -0.47 8.78
C CYS A 128 -6.33 -1.01 9.94
N GLY A 129 -7.66 -1.11 9.78
CA GLY A 129 -8.56 -1.64 10.81
C GLY A 129 -8.23 -3.08 11.26
N GLN A 130 -7.61 -3.88 10.40
CA GLN A 130 -7.08 -5.20 10.79
C GLN A 130 -5.97 -5.07 11.83
N ILE A 131 -5.06 -4.11 11.68
CA ILE A 131 -3.97 -3.88 12.63
C ILE A 131 -4.52 -3.31 13.93
N GLU A 132 -5.47 -2.38 13.87
CA GLU A 132 -6.13 -1.86 15.07
C GLU A 132 -6.77 -3.00 15.88
N THR A 133 -7.49 -3.90 15.21
CA THR A 133 -8.09 -5.07 15.85
C THR A 133 -7.03 -5.95 16.52
N GLU A 134 -5.96 -6.31 15.80
CA GLU A 134 -4.87 -7.13 16.34
C GLU A 134 -4.16 -6.47 17.53
N VAL A 135 -3.93 -5.15 17.50
CA VAL A 135 -3.32 -4.40 18.61
C VAL A 135 -4.22 -4.42 19.84
N ASN A 136 -5.52 -4.14 19.66
CA ASN A 136 -6.49 -4.12 20.74
C ASN A 136 -6.68 -5.50 21.38
N GLU A 137 -6.72 -6.56 20.58
CA GLU A 137 -6.85 -7.94 21.06
C GLU A 137 -5.62 -8.41 21.85
N ARG A 138 -4.42 -7.95 21.46
CA ARG A 138 -3.16 -8.38 22.06
C ARG A 138 -2.72 -7.50 23.23
N GLY A 139 -3.27 -6.31 23.37
CA GLY A 139 -2.95 -5.38 24.46
C GLY A 139 -1.49 -4.90 24.47
N ASP A 140 -0.84 -4.82 23.29
CA ASP A 140 0.57 -4.43 23.17
C ASP A 140 0.75 -2.93 23.45
N ALA A 141 0.97 -2.59 24.72
CA ALA A 141 1.21 -1.23 25.20
C ALA A 141 2.50 -0.58 24.65
N ALA A 142 3.36 -1.32 23.95
CA ALA A 142 4.60 -0.80 23.37
C ALA A 142 4.42 -0.17 21.98
N ILE A 143 3.21 -0.21 21.40
CA ILE A 143 2.94 0.40 20.10
C ILE A 143 2.65 1.89 20.30
N VAL A 144 3.67 2.70 20.05
CA VAL A 144 3.57 4.15 20.00
C VAL A 144 3.05 4.55 18.61
N TRP A 145 1.78 4.91 18.54
CA TRP A 145 1.16 5.42 17.31
C TRP A 145 1.86 6.70 16.85
N GLY A 146 1.97 6.89 15.54
CA GLY A 146 2.66 8.04 14.94
C GLY A 146 2.25 9.36 15.60
N HIS A 147 3.24 10.18 15.97
CA HIS A 147 3.04 11.42 16.71
C HIS A 147 2.46 11.30 18.13
N ALA A 148 2.39 10.14 18.81
CA ALA A 148 2.01 10.11 20.22
C ALA A 148 2.95 11.04 21.04
N GLU A 149 2.38 11.95 21.83
CA GLU A 149 3.18 12.77 22.75
C GLU A 149 3.88 11.79 23.70
N SER A 150 5.20 11.86 23.77
CA SER A 150 5.90 11.43 24.97
C SER A 150 5.35 12.29 26.12
N ILE A 151 4.67 11.65 27.07
CA ILE A 151 4.36 12.26 28.37
C ILE A 151 5.67 12.62 29.07
#